data_AF-A0A817NFX7-F1
#
_entry.id   AF-A0A817NFX7-F1
#
_cell.length_a   1.000
_cell.length_b   1.000
_cell.length_c   1.000
_cell.angle_alpha   90.00
_cell.angle_beta   90.00
_cell.angle_gamma   90.00
#
_symmetry.space_group_name_H-M   'P 1'
#
loop_
_entity.id
_entity.type
_entity.pdbx_description
1 polymer ?
#
loop_
_entity_poly.entity_id
_entity_poly.type
_entity_poly.pdbx_seq_one_letter_code
_entity_poly.pdbx_strand_id
1 'polypeptide(L)'
;MDYFQNRLLEYFDELFPSSECGNCRPVYKTSSIDCTRMSIEILKLVSDLNQTNSTLPYIIDILRGVDNKTIRNTGHYCLRRFNSCHQLTRLDLERLISHLIIDGYLKQECIDKQPSLIIAYLRPGVNAVQLTSSNSQQSGNTTKIQTE
;
A
#
# COMPACT_ATOMS: atom_id res chain seq x y z
N MET A 1 21.16 2.17 13.07
CA MET A 1 20.35 2.54 14.24
C MET A 1 18.99 1.93 14.01
N ASP A 2 18.64 0.88 14.75
CA ASP A 2 17.32 0.27 14.60
C ASP A 2 16.26 1.13 15.27
N TYR A 3 15.37 1.62 14.42
CA TYR A 3 14.36 2.63 14.72
C TYR A 3 13.33 2.15 15.77
N PHE A 4 13.17 0.84 15.95
CA PHE A 4 12.11 0.26 16.78
C PHE A 4 12.42 0.33 18.29
N GLN A 5 13.65 0.00 18.71
CA GLN A 5 14.01 0.02 20.13
C GLN A 5 14.02 1.44 20.69
N ASN A 6 14.49 2.41 19.91
CA ASN A 6 14.47 3.82 20.32
C ASN A 6 13.03 4.36 20.40
N ARG A 7 12.12 3.96 19.50
CA ARG A 7 10.71 4.42 19.54
C ARG A 7 9.96 3.93 20.78
N LEU A 8 10.24 2.70 21.22
CA LEU A 8 9.67 2.16 22.45
C LEU A 8 10.20 2.90 23.68
N LEU A 9 11.51 3.16 23.72
CA LEU A 9 12.13 3.84 24.85
C LEU A 9 11.72 5.32 24.90
N GLU A 10 11.59 5.99 23.75
CA GLU A 10 11.01 7.34 23.64
C GLU A 10 9.55 7.38 24.11
N TYR A 11 8.75 6.36 23.80
CA TYR A 11 7.38 6.23 24.33
C TYR A 11 7.34 6.13 25.87
N PHE A 12 8.40 5.60 26.51
CA PHE A 12 8.53 5.47 27.96
C PHE A 12 9.46 6.52 28.61
N ASP A 13 9.88 7.56 27.88
CA ASP A 13 10.82 8.60 28.33
C ASP A 13 12.19 8.08 28.81
N GLU A 14 12.64 6.92 28.32
CA GLU A 14 13.96 6.36 28.63
C GLU A 14 15.02 6.79 27.61
N LEU A 15 16.08 7.47 28.06
CA LEU A 15 17.22 7.87 27.23
C LEU A 15 18.23 6.72 27.11
N PHE A 16 18.30 6.08 25.94
CA PHE A 16 19.27 5.01 25.68
C PHE A 16 20.48 5.53 24.88
N PRO A 17 21.73 5.31 25.34
CA PRO A 17 22.91 5.70 24.60
C PRO A 17 23.01 4.87 23.32
N SER A 18 23.24 5.56 22.19
CA SER A 18 23.24 4.99 20.84
C SER A 18 24.32 3.94 20.58
N SER A 19 25.24 3.71 21.53
CA SER A 19 26.38 2.80 21.46
C SER A 19 26.09 1.36 21.92
N GLU A 20 24.93 1.07 22.50
CA GLU A 20 24.65 -0.21 23.19
C GLU A 20 23.54 -1.07 22.55
N CYS A 21 23.28 -0.87 21.26
CA CYS A 21 22.30 -1.70 20.55
C CYS A 21 22.91 -3.05 20.14
N GLY A 22 22.89 -4.03 21.04
CA GLY A 22 23.44 -5.37 20.82
C GLY A 22 22.74 -6.22 19.73
N ASN A 23 21.57 -5.78 19.24
CA ASN A 23 20.75 -6.47 18.24
C ASN A 23 20.40 -5.61 17.02
N CYS A 24 21.07 -4.48 16.81
CA CYS A 24 20.79 -3.61 15.68
C CYS A 24 21.07 -4.31 14.35
N ARG A 25 20.04 -4.55 13.55
CA ARG A 25 20.16 -4.96 12.15
C ARG A 25 20.96 -3.90 11.38
N PRO A 26 21.83 -4.31 10.44
CA PRO A 26 22.41 -3.35 9.52
C PRO A 26 21.27 -2.69 8.73
N VAL A 27 21.24 -1.35 8.77
CA VAL A 27 20.31 -0.55 7.97
C VAL A 27 20.71 -0.76 6.51
N TYR A 28 19.96 -1.58 5.78
CA TYR A 28 20.12 -1.72 4.33
C TYR A 28 19.92 -0.35 3.68
N LYS A 29 20.61 -0.10 2.57
CA LYS A 29 20.49 1.16 1.82
C LYS A 29 19.09 1.25 1.21
N THR A 30 18.15 1.85 1.93
CA THR A 30 16.80 2.10 1.40
C THR A 30 16.84 3.30 0.46
N SER A 31 16.29 3.16 -0.74
CA SER A 31 16.01 4.29 -1.63
C SER A 31 14.57 4.76 -1.44
N SER A 32 14.38 6.08 -1.44
CA SER A 32 13.06 6.71 -1.35
C SER A 32 12.56 6.96 -2.77
N ILE A 33 11.55 6.23 -3.21
CA ILE A 33 10.98 6.36 -4.56
C ILE A 33 9.66 7.15 -4.48
N ASP A 34 9.50 8.17 -5.32
CA ASP A 34 8.22 8.87 -5.48
C ASP A 34 7.22 7.95 -6.18
N CYS A 35 6.19 7.53 -5.43
CA CYS A 35 5.16 6.63 -5.92
C CYS A 35 3.82 7.33 -6.17
N THR A 36 3.78 8.66 -6.21
CA THR A 36 2.55 9.44 -6.37
C THR A 36 1.71 8.97 -7.57
N ARG A 37 2.36 8.73 -8.72
CA ARG A 37 1.68 8.23 -9.92
C ARG A 37 1.04 6.86 -9.69
N MET A 38 1.78 5.94 -9.04
CA MET A 38 1.30 4.60 -8.73
C MET A 38 0.14 4.65 -7.74
N SER A 39 0.22 5.51 -6.71
CA SER A 39 -0.85 5.73 -5.75
C SER A 39 -2.15 6.19 -6.41
N ILE A 40 -2.07 7.09 -7.39
CA ILE A 40 -3.23 7.56 -8.16
C ILE A 40 -3.83 6.41 -8.99
N GLU A 41 -3.01 5.60 -9.66
CA GLU A 41 -3.49 4.45 -10.43
C GLU A 41 -4.17 3.40 -9.53
N ILE A 42 -3.60 3.13 -8.36
CA ILE A 42 -4.19 2.24 -7.34
C ILE A 42 -5.57 2.77 -6.92
N LEU A 43 -5.66 4.05 -6.55
CA LEU A 43 -6.92 4.66 -6.10
C LEU A 43 -7.99 4.63 -7.18
N LYS A 44 -7.63 4.94 -8.43
CA LYS A 44 -8.56 4.87 -9.56
C LYS A 44 -9.01 3.44 -9.82
N LEU A 45 -8.12 2.45 -9.76
CA LEU A 45 -8.49 1.04 -9.92
C LEU A 45 -9.47 0.59 -8.83
N VAL A 46 -9.19 0.91 -7.56
CA VAL A 46 -10.06 0.55 -6.44
C VAL A 46 -11.41 1.28 -6.53
N SER A 47 -11.43 2.51 -7.04
CA SER A 47 -12.66 3.26 -7.27
C SER A 47 -13.52 2.66 -8.38
N ASP A 48 -12.91 2.26 -9.50
CA ASP A 48 -13.61 1.57 -10.58
C ASP A 48 -14.16 0.21 -10.15
N LEU A 49 -13.41 -0.50 -9.30
CA LEU A 49 -13.80 -1.80 -8.76
C LEU A 49 -14.63 -1.71 -7.47
N ASN A 50 -15.05 -0.52 -7.05
CA ASN A 50 -15.71 -0.30 -5.76
C ASN A 50 -17.02 -1.08 -5.60
N GLN A 51 -17.72 -1.40 -6.70
CA GLN A 51 -18.93 -2.23 -6.67
C GLN A 51 -18.64 -3.74 -6.62
N THR A 52 -17.38 -4.13 -6.84
CA THR A 52 -16.95 -5.53 -6.85
C THR A 52 -16.19 -5.86 -5.56
N ASN A 53 -16.30 -7.11 -5.11
CA ASN A 53 -15.60 -7.57 -3.92
C ASN A 53 -14.15 -7.94 -4.26
N SER A 54 -13.28 -6.92 -4.27
CA SER A 54 -11.87 -7.05 -4.62
C SER A 54 -10.99 -7.07 -3.38
N THR A 55 -10.19 -8.11 -3.21
CA THR A 55 -9.23 -8.24 -2.11
C THR A 55 -7.88 -7.61 -2.49
N LEU A 56 -7.06 -7.28 -1.50
CA LEU A 56 -5.73 -6.70 -1.74
C LEU A 56 -4.84 -7.56 -2.67
N PRO A 57 -4.72 -8.89 -2.49
CA PRO A 57 -3.95 -9.73 -3.41
C PRO A 57 -4.48 -9.68 -4.85
N TYR A 58 -5.80 -9.63 -5.01
CA TYR A 58 -6.44 -9.56 -6.32
C TYR A 58 -6.14 -8.24 -7.03
N ILE A 59 -6.20 -7.12 -6.31
CA ILE A 59 -5.84 -5.80 -6.84
C ILE A 59 -4.37 -5.76 -7.28
N ILE A 60 -3.46 -6.35 -6.49
CA ILE A 60 -2.04 -6.43 -6.84
C ILE A 60 -1.82 -7.24 -8.11
N ASP A 61 -2.51 -8.36 -8.26
CA ASP A 61 -2.40 -9.20 -9.46
C ASP A 61 -2.82 -8.41 -10.71
N ILE A 62 -3.88 -7.61 -10.64
CA ILE A 62 -4.32 -6.73 -11.74
C ILE A 62 -3.24 -5.67 -12.05
N LEU A 63 -2.76 -4.96 -11.03
CA LEU A 63 -1.77 -3.88 -11.20
C LEU A 63 -0.43 -4.36 -11.76
N ARG A 64 -0.03 -5.59 -11.41
CA ARG A 64 1.19 -6.24 -11.92
C ARG A 64 1.00 -6.96 -13.26
N GLY A 65 -0.23 -7.02 -13.77
CA GLY A 65 -0.51 -7.69 -15.03
C GLY A 65 -0.42 -9.22 -14.94
N VAL A 66 -0.67 -9.80 -13.76
CA VAL A 66 -0.63 -11.25 -13.57
C VAL A 66 -1.83 -11.88 -14.28
N ASP A 67 -1.56 -12.86 -15.11
CA ASP A 67 -2.58 -13.53 -15.90
C ASP A 67 -3.17 -14.73 -15.15
N ASN A 68 -4.14 -14.45 -14.28
CA ASN A 68 -4.85 -15.45 -13.48
C ASN A 68 -6.20 -15.83 -14.12
N LYS A 69 -6.63 -17.08 -13.93
CA LYS A 69 -7.95 -17.57 -14.39
C LYS A 69 -9.10 -16.66 -13.93
N THR A 70 -9.05 -16.19 -12.68
CA THR A 70 -10.05 -15.26 -12.13
C THR A 70 -10.08 -13.93 -12.88
N ILE A 71 -8.92 -13.39 -13.27
CA ILE A 71 -8.81 -12.13 -14.02
C ILE A 71 -9.31 -12.30 -15.46
N ARG A 72 -9.00 -13.42 -16.11
CA ARG A 72 -9.55 -13.75 -17.44
C ARG A 72 -11.06 -13.89 -17.41
N ASN A 73 -11.60 -14.65 -16.45
CA ASN A 73 -13.04 -14.91 -16.35
C ASN A 73 -13.85 -13.64 -16.02
N THR A 74 -13.26 -12.70 -15.29
CA THR A 74 -13.89 -11.41 -14.95
C THR A 74 -13.70 -10.34 -16.04
N GLY A 75 -12.86 -10.60 -17.05
CA GLY A 75 -12.53 -9.61 -18.08
C GLY A 75 -11.63 -8.47 -17.59
N HIS A 76 -11.09 -8.57 -16.36
CA HIS A 76 -10.30 -7.50 -15.76
C HIS A 76 -8.91 -7.32 -16.39
N TYR A 77 -8.48 -8.24 -17.26
CA TYR A 77 -7.29 -8.08 -18.10
C TYR A 77 -7.44 -6.95 -19.14
N CYS A 78 -8.67 -6.58 -19.50
CA CYS A 78 -8.95 -5.48 -20.42
C CYS A 78 -8.94 -4.10 -19.76
N LEU A 79 -8.84 -4.03 -18.43
CA LEU A 79 -8.86 -2.74 -17.72
C LEU A 79 -7.65 -1.91 -18.12
N ARG A 80 -7.85 -0.59 -18.30
CA ARG A 80 -6.77 0.36 -18.65
C ARG A 80 -5.57 0.30 -17.69
N ARG A 81 -5.82 -0.07 -16.43
CA ARG A 81 -4.83 -0.11 -15.35
C ARG A 81 -4.27 -1.51 -15.10
N PHE A 82 -4.63 -2.48 -15.95
CA PHE A 82 -3.94 -3.76 -15.95
C PHE A 82 -2.47 -3.53 -16.31
N ASN A 83 -1.56 -4.13 -15.54
CA ASN A 83 -0.11 -4.00 -15.74
C ASN A 83 0.47 -2.57 -15.52
N SER A 84 -0.28 -1.64 -14.91
CA SER A 84 0.15 -0.24 -14.73
C SER A 84 1.29 -0.07 -13.71
N CYS A 85 1.50 -1.04 -12.82
CA CYS A 85 2.52 -1.00 -11.77
C CYS A 85 3.51 -2.18 -11.85
N HIS A 86 3.74 -2.74 -13.05
CA HIS A 86 4.64 -3.87 -13.28
C HIS A 86 6.09 -3.65 -12.78
N GLN A 87 6.50 -2.38 -12.73
CA GLN A 87 7.81 -1.94 -12.26
C GLN A 87 8.05 -2.15 -10.75
N LEU A 88 6.98 -2.31 -9.96
CA LEU A 88 7.07 -2.54 -8.52
C LEU A 88 7.00 -4.05 -8.24
N THR A 89 7.77 -4.48 -7.24
CA THR A 89 7.65 -5.85 -6.75
C THR A 89 6.29 -6.04 -6.07
N ARG A 90 5.89 -7.30 -5.90
CA ARG A 90 4.69 -7.62 -5.12
C ARG A 90 4.76 -7.01 -3.72
N LEU A 91 5.89 -7.17 -3.05
CA LEU A 91 6.11 -6.67 -1.70
C LEU A 91 6.03 -5.14 -1.64
N ASP A 92 6.61 -4.44 -2.61
CA ASP A 92 6.56 -2.97 -2.65
C ASP A 92 5.13 -2.45 -2.87
N LEU A 93 4.35 -3.15 -3.70
CA LEU A 93 2.93 -2.84 -3.87
C LEU A 93 2.11 -3.12 -2.62
N GLU A 94 2.37 -4.23 -1.91
CA GLU A 94 1.73 -4.53 -0.63
C GLU A 94 2.06 -3.43 0.40
N ARG A 95 3.33 -3.01 0.49
CA ARG A 95 3.78 -1.90 1.35
C ARG A 95 3.12 -0.58 0.97
N LEU A 96 3.07 -0.26 -0.33
CA LEU A 96 2.46 0.98 -0.83
C LEU A 96 0.95 1.03 -0.53
N ILE A 97 0.22 -0.05 -0.82
CA ILE A 97 -1.21 -0.13 -0.53
C ILE A 97 -1.46 -0.03 0.98
N SER A 98 -0.63 -0.68 1.80
CA SER A 98 -0.72 -0.59 3.26
C SER A 98 -0.52 0.85 3.76
N HIS A 99 0.46 1.56 3.20
CA HIS A 99 0.68 2.98 3.50
C HIS A 99 -0.55 3.83 3.13
N LEU A 100 -1.14 3.60 1.96
CA LEU A 100 -2.35 4.31 1.53
C LEU A 100 -3.58 4.01 2.41
N ILE A 101 -3.66 2.82 3.02
CA ILE A 101 -4.69 2.48 4.00
C ILE A 101 -4.46 3.27 5.29
N ILE A 102 -3.22 3.31 5.80
CA ILE A 102 -2.87 4.05 7.02
C ILE A 102 -3.16 5.55 6.88
N ASP A 103 -2.85 6.12 5.72
CA ASP A 103 -3.10 7.54 5.42
C ASP A 103 -4.60 7.85 5.13
N GLY A 104 -5.47 6.84 5.13
CA GLY A 104 -6.91 7.00 4.92
C GLY A 104 -7.32 7.27 3.47
N TYR A 105 -6.42 7.07 2.50
CA TYR A 105 -6.73 7.12 1.07
C TYR A 105 -7.48 5.86 0.61
N LEU A 106 -7.16 4.72 1.22
CA LEU A 106 -7.85 3.45 1.05
C LEU A 106 -8.40 2.98 2.40
N LYS A 107 -9.35 2.06 2.38
CA LYS A 107 -9.82 1.36 3.58
C LYS A 107 -10.05 -0.11 3.29
N GLN A 108 -9.91 -0.93 4.31
CA GLN A 108 -10.30 -2.34 4.26
C GLN A 108 -11.64 -2.53 4.97
N GLU A 109 -12.59 -3.12 4.26
CA GLU A 109 -13.90 -3.50 4.76
C GLU A 109 -13.92 -5.01 5.00
N CYS A 110 -13.96 -5.40 6.27
CA CYS A 110 -14.05 -6.80 6.67
C CYS A 110 -15.50 -7.25 6.62
N ILE A 111 -15.77 -8.30 5.86
CA ILE A 111 -17.10 -8.91 5.74
C ILE A 111 -17.02 -10.36 6.18
N ASP A 112 -17.90 -10.74 7.09
CA ASP A 112 -18.09 -12.12 7.53
C ASP A 112 -18.80 -12.89 6.42
N LYS A 113 -18.09 -13.81 5.76
CA LYS A 113 -18.70 -14.70 4.75
C LYS A 113 -19.32 -15.93 5.39
N GLN A 114 -18.66 -16.46 6.41
CA GLN A 114 -19.05 -17.64 7.18
C GLN A 114 -18.60 -17.45 8.63
N PRO A 115 -19.13 -18.22 9.60
CA PRO A 115 -18.84 -18.04 11.02
C PRO A 115 -17.35 -18.08 11.40
N SER A 116 -16.49 -18.65 10.54
CA SER A 116 -15.05 -18.75 10.74
C SER A 116 -14.23 -18.08 9.63
N LEU A 117 -14.87 -17.33 8.71
CA LEU A 117 -14.19 -16.72 7.56
C LEU A 117 -14.58 -15.25 7.39
N ILE A 118 -13.61 -14.39 7.71
CA ILE A 118 -13.66 -12.94 7.49
C ILE A 118 -12.80 -12.61 6.28
N ILE A 119 -13.34 -11.85 5.33
CA ILE A 119 -12.61 -11.40 4.16
C ILE A 119 -12.52 -9.88 4.16
N ALA A 120 -11.29 -9.36 3.99
CA ALA A 120 -11.04 -7.93 3.85
C ALA A 120 -11.08 -7.52 2.36
N TYR A 121 -12.04 -6.66 2.02
CA TYR A 121 -12.18 -6.05 0.70
C TYR A 121 -11.64 -4.63 0.70
N LEU A 122 -10.98 -4.24 -0.39
CA LEU A 122 -10.38 -2.92 -0.52
C LEU A 122 -11.41 -1.94 -1.09
N ARG A 123 -11.55 -0.79 -0.44
CA ARG A 123 -12.48 0.29 -0.80
C ARG A 123 -11.78 1.65 -0.81
N PRO A 124 -12.31 2.66 -1.51
CA PRO A 124 -11.84 4.04 -1.38
C PRO A 124 -12.02 4.54 0.06
N GLY A 125 -10.99 5.21 0.58
CA GLY A 125 -11.00 5.86 1.88
C GLY A 125 -11.58 7.28 1.81
N VAL A 126 -11.70 7.94 2.97
CA VAL A 126 -12.25 9.31 3.08
C VAL A 126 -11.38 10.34 2.36
N ASN A 127 -10.06 10.11 2.29
CA ASN A 127 -9.11 11.02 1.66
C ASN A 127 -8.91 10.73 0.17
N ALA A 128 -9.58 9.72 -0.41
CA ALA A 128 -9.38 9.30 -1.81
C ALA A 128 -9.57 10.45 -2.83
N VAL A 129 -10.51 11.36 -2.54
CA VAL A 129 -10.80 12.52 -3.39
C VAL A 129 -9.65 13.53 -3.40
N GLN A 130 -8.89 13.66 -2.32
CA GLN A 130 -7.79 14.63 -2.21
C GLN A 130 -6.64 14.29 -3.17
N LEU A 131 -6.26 13.01 -3.26
CA LEU A 131 -5.20 12.55 -4.17
C LEU A 131 -5.61 12.59 -5.65
N THR A 132 -6.90 12.45 -5.94
CA THR A 132 -7.42 12.43 -7.33
C THR A 132 -7.76 13.82 -7.87
N SER A 133 -8.15 14.76 -6.98
CA SER A 133 -8.49 16.14 -7.33
C SER A 133 -7.27 17.04 -7.46
N SER A 134 -6.18 16.70 -6.76
CA SER A 134 -4.94 17.47 -6.77
C SER A 134 -4.13 17.20 -8.04
N ASN A 135 -4.60 17.72 -9.18
CA ASN A 135 -3.65 18.12 -10.22
C ASN A 135 -2.84 19.29 -9.64
N SER A 136 -1.52 19.14 -9.61
CA SER A 136 -0.52 20.19 -9.33
C SER A 136 -0.22 20.48 -7.84
N GLN A 137 0.93 19.97 -7.39
CA GLN A 137 1.70 20.40 -6.22
C GLN A 137 1.19 20.00 -4.82
N GLN A 138 1.70 18.87 -4.32
CA GLN A 138 2.05 18.76 -2.90
C GLN A 138 3.53 18.39 -2.75
N SER A 139 4.36 19.44 -2.73
CA SER A 139 5.70 19.42 -2.16
C SER A 139 5.56 19.31 -0.64
N GLY A 140 5.60 18.09 -0.10
CA GLY A 140 5.62 17.85 1.35
C GLY A 140 5.36 16.40 1.76
N ASN A 141 4.35 15.76 1.16
CA ASN A 141 3.97 14.38 1.47
C ASN A 141 4.21 13.47 0.27
N THR A 142 5.46 13.35 -0.15
CA THR A 142 5.84 12.33 -1.14
C THR A 142 5.57 10.97 -0.52
N THR A 143 4.68 10.17 -1.11
CA THR A 143 4.52 8.75 -0.72
C THR A 143 5.83 8.04 -1.09
N LYS A 144 6.78 8.09 -0.17
CA LYS A 144 8.10 7.50 -0.29
C LYS A 144 8.00 6.11 0.30
N ILE A 145 7.98 5.11 -0.55
CA ILE A 145 8.25 3.74 -0.10
C ILE A 145 9.76 3.55 -0.06
N GLN A 146 10.21 2.91 1.01
CA GLN A 146 11.58 2.42 1.15
C GLN A 146 11.66 1.06 0.47
N THR A 147 12.38 1.01 -0.65
CA THR A 147 12.68 -0.25 -1.35
C THR A 147 14.04 -0.77 -0.88
N GLU A 148 14.13 -2.08 -0.65
CA GLU A 148 15.35 -2.84 -0.27
C GLU A 148 16.01 -3.46 -1.50
#